data_AF-I3Z1N0-F1
#
_entry.id   AF-I3Z1N0-F1
#
_cell.length_a   1.000
_cell.length_b   1.000
_cell.length_c   1.000
_cell.angle_alpha   90.00
_cell.angle_beta   90.00
_cell.angle_gamma   90.00
#
_symmetry.space_group_name_H-M   'P 1'
#
loop_
_entity.id
_entity.type
_entity.pdbx_description
1 polymer ?
#
loop_
_entity_poly.entity_id
_entity_poly.type
_entity_poly.pdbx_seq_one_letter_code
_entity_poly.pdbx_strand_id
1 'polypeptide(L)'
;MKYTLLKKLREEFKYDIDLVAAKADLTDSEYLEIENGIRKLDILQAAKLGDLYEINPSHLLELAESINYNIGSYSRTIYAENYIESKEDKI
;
A
#
# COMPACT_ATOMS: atom_id res chain seq x y z
N MET A 1 10.03 2.64 -10.59
CA MET A 1 9.58 1.78 -9.48
C MET A 1 8.56 2.56 -8.67
N LYS A 2 7.42 1.94 -8.31
CA LYS A 2 6.39 2.57 -7.48
C LYS A 2 6.83 2.42 -6.02
N TYR A 3 7.10 3.53 -5.33
CA TYR A 3 7.51 3.50 -3.93
C TYR A 3 6.27 3.50 -3.05
N THR A 4 6.05 2.44 -2.27
CA THR A 4 5.03 2.43 -1.20
C THR A 4 5.54 3.21 0.01
N LEU A 5 4.64 3.64 0.88
CA LEU A 5 5.02 4.29 2.14
C LEU A 5 5.88 3.36 3.00
N LEU A 6 5.54 2.07 3.07
CA LEU A 6 6.28 1.09 3.87
C LEU A 6 7.74 0.98 3.43
N LYS A 7 7.99 0.92 2.12
CA LYS A 7 9.35 0.91 1.59
C LYS A 7 10.13 2.16 2.00
N LYS A 8 9.50 3.34 1.92
CA LYS A 8 10.14 4.60 2.34
C LYS A 8 10.45 4.61 3.83
N LEU A 9 9.50 4.19 4.66
CA LEU A 9 9.67 4.11 6.11
C LEU A 9 10.81 3.15 6.47
N ARG A 10 10.83 1.96 5.87
CA ARG A 10 11.91 0.99 6.11
C ARG A 10 13.28 1.57 5.73
N GLU A 11 13.39 2.20 4.55
CA GLU A 11 14.64 2.81 4.08
C GLU A 11 15.08 4.01 4.95
N GLU A 12 14.14 4.85 5.39
CA GLU A 12 14.39 6.01 6.24
C GLU A 12 14.89 5.60 7.64
N PHE A 13 14.24 4.59 8.24
CA PHE A 13 14.63 4.03 9.52
C PHE A 13 15.80 3.03 9.41
N LYS A 14 16.23 2.71 8.19
CA LYS A 14 17.29 1.73 7.90
C LYS A 14 17.02 0.36 8.51
N TYR A 15 15.76 -0.06 8.52
CA TYR A 15 15.39 -1.39 8.97
C TYR A 15 15.61 -2.43 7.88
N ASP A 16 16.09 -3.60 8.30
CA ASP A 16 16.19 -4.75 7.43
C ASP A 16 14.80 -5.39 7.24
N ILE A 17 14.62 -6.07 6.10
CA ILE A 17 13.33 -6.66 5.72
C ILE A 17 12.88 -7.71 6.74
N ASP A 18 13.80 -8.55 7.20
CA ASP A 18 13.55 -9.62 8.17
C ASP A 18 13.04 -9.07 9.50
N LEU A 19 13.61 -7.95 9.97
CA LEU A 19 13.17 -7.27 11.20
C LEU A 19 11.73 -6.77 11.08
N VAL A 20 11.40 -6.10 9.98
CA VAL A 20 10.06 -5.54 9.80
C VAL A 20 9.02 -6.65 9.55
N ALA A 21 9.40 -7.67 8.78
CA ALA A 21 8.57 -8.84 8.53
C ALA A 21 8.27 -9.58 9.85
N ALA A 22 9.29 -9.86 10.66
CA ALA A 22 9.13 -10.49 11.97
C ALA A 22 8.23 -9.66 12.90
N LYS A 23 8.38 -8.33 12.92
CA LYS A 23 7.53 -7.45 13.73
C LYS A 23 6.05 -7.54 13.35
N ALA A 24 5.75 -7.78 12.08
CA ALA A 24 4.39 -7.89 11.57
C ALA A 24 3.83 -9.33 11.58
N ASP A 25 4.59 -10.32 12.08
CA ASP A 25 4.32 -11.75 11.94
C ASP A 25 4.14 -12.18 10.47
N LEU A 26 5.06 -11.73 9.61
CA LEU A 26 5.14 -12.03 8.19
C LEU A 26 6.46 -12.73 7.86
N THR A 27 6.47 -13.49 6.77
CA THR A 27 7.72 -13.86 6.11
C THR A 27 8.29 -12.71 5.27
N ASP A 28 9.59 -12.70 5.00
CA ASP A 28 10.26 -11.70 4.17
C ASP A 28 9.59 -11.54 2.80
N SER A 29 9.16 -12.66 2.20
CA SER A 29 8.47 -12.65 0.90
C SER A 29 7.12 -11.95 0.98
N GLU A 30 6.33 -12.21 2.01
CA GLU A 30 5.02 -11.58 2.19
C GLU A 30 5.17 -10.08 2.48
N TYR A 31 6.15 -9.70 3.29
CA TYR A 31 6.44 -8.30 3.53
C TYR A 31 6.87 -7.58 2.25
N LEU A 32 7.70 -8.21 1.40
CA LEU A 32 8.07 -7.67 0.10
C LEU A 32 6.86 -7.51 -0.84
N GLU A 33 5.92 -8.44 -0.84
CA GLU A 33 4.67 -8.28 -1.59
C GLU A 33 3.87 -7.06 -1.12
N ILE A 34 3.84 -6.81 0.19
CA ILE A 34 3.19 -5.64 0.78
C ILE A 34 3.95 -4.35 0.42
N GLU A 35 5.28 -4.32 0.54
CA GLU A 35 6.12 -3.18 0.14
C GLU A 35 6.00 -2.87 -1.35
N ASN A 36 5.71 -3.85 -2.20
CA ASN A 36 5.49 -3.65 -3.63
C ASN A 36 4.02 -3.32 -3.96
N GLY A 37 3.13 -3.35 -2.97
CA GLY A 37 1.69 -3.10 -3.14
C GLY A 37 0.95 -4.22 -3.87
N ILE A 38 1.52 -5.43 -3.90
CA ILE A 38 0.90 -6.64 -4.44
C ILE A 38 -0.10 -7.20 -3.42
N ARG A 39 0.27 -7.16 -2.14
CA ARG A 39 -0.54 -7.63 -1.02
C ARG A 39 -0.92 -6.45 -0.11
N LYS A 40 -2.09 -6.52 0.51
CA LYS A 40 -2.54 -5.53 1.51
C LYS A 40 -2.13 -5.95 2.92
N LEU A 41 -1.89 -4.96 3.77
CA LEU A 41 -1.80 -5.16 5.21
C LEU A 41 -3.17 -5.51 5.79
N ASP A 42 -3.20 -6.43 6.75
CA ASP A 42 -4.33 -6.56 7.64
C ASP A 42 -4.25 -5.55 8.81
N ILE A 43 -5.33 -5.45 9.58
CA ILE A 43 -5.46 -4.49 10.68
C ILE A 43 -4.42 -4.76 11.79
N LEU A 44 -4.13 -6.04 12.09
CA LEU A 44 -3.19 -6.40 13.15
C LEU A 44 -1.75 -6.12 12.73
N GLN A 45 -1.40 -6.37 11.46
CA GLN A 45 -0.11 -6.04 10.86
C GLN A 45 0.08 -4.52 10.82
N ALA A 46 -0.94 -3.78 10.40
CA ALA A 46 -0.91 -2.32 10.43
C ALA A 46 -0.72 -1.78 11.85
N ALA A 47 -1.37 -2.37 12.87
CA ALA A 47 -1.15 -1.99 14.27
C ALA A 47 0.31 -2.21 14.69
N LYS A 48 0.87 -3.39 14.44
CA LYS A 48 2.27 -3.72 14.80
C LYS A 48 3.29 -2.83 14.10
N LEU A 49 3.06 -2.51 12.83
CA LEU A 49 3.92 -1.63 12.06
C LEU A 49 3.72 -0.16 12.45
N GLY A 50 2.50 0.24 12.82
CA GLY A 50 2.24 1.55 13.39
C GLY A 50 3.02 1.78 14.69
N ASP A 51 3.07 0.77 15.56
CA ASP A 51 3.90 0.80 16.77
C ASP A 51 5.40 0.86 16.46
N LEU A 52 5.85 0.16 15.39
CA LEU A 52 7.27 0.16 15.00
C LEU A 52 7.74 1.51 14.47
N TYR A 53 6.90 2.18 13.68
CA TYR A 53 7.22 3.44 13.01
C TYR A 53 6.67 4.68 13.74
N GLU A 54 6.00 4.49 14.87
CA GLU A 54 5.30 5.55 15.62
C GLU A 54 4.28 6.31 14.76
N ILE A 55 3.58 5.60 13.88
CA ILE A 55 2.57 6.13 12.95
C ILE A 55 1.20 5.54 13.25
N ASN A 56 0.15 6.34 13.12
CA ASN A 56 -1.21 5.84 13.25
C ASN A 56 -1.49 4.72 12.22
N PRO A 57 -1.87 3.49 12.66
CA PRO A 57 -2.14 2.36 11.77
C PRO A 57 -3.12 2.65 10.64
N SER A 58 -4.09 3.55 10.86
CA SER A 58 -5.07 3.94 9.83
C SER A 58 -4.39 4.50 8.58
N HIS A 59 -3.30 5.25 8.71
CA HIS A 59 -2.56 5.79 7.56
C HIS A 59 -1.86 4.70 6.75
N LEU A 60 -1.48 3.59 7.40
CA LEU A 60 -0.90 2.43 6.71
C LEU A 60 -1.97 1.64 5.92
N LEU A 61 -3.20 1.60 6.44
CA LEU A 61 -4.34 0.92 5.82
C LEU A 61 -4.94 1.72 4.66
N GLU A 62 -5.12 3.04 4.81
CA GLU A 62 -5.66 3.93 3.77
C GLU A 62 -4.83 3.88 2.47
N LEU A 63 -3.51 3.69 2.60
CA LEU A 63 -2.63 3.56 1.44
C LEU A 63 -2.74 2.19 0.76
N ALA A 64 -3.08 1.14 1.50
CA ALA A 64 -3.40 -0.17 0.94
C ALA A 64 -4.73 -0.17 0.17
N GLU A 65 -5.65 0.77 0.47
CA GLU A 65 -6.89 0.96 -0.28
C GLU A 65 -6.70 1.73 -1.58
N SER A 66 -5.64 2.53 -1.70
CA SER A 66 -5.27 3.21 -2.96
C SER A 66 -4.68 2.23 -3.98
N ILE A 67 -5.51 1.32 -4.49
CA ILE A 67 -5.22 0.55 -5.69
C ILE A 67 -5.14 1.56 -6.84
N ASN A 68 -3.92 1.98 -7.15
CA ASN A 68 -3.66 2.88 -8.26
C ASN A 68 -3.87 2.10 -9.57
N TYR A 69 -5.09 2.16 -10.11
CA TYR A 69 -5.49 1.59 -11.40
C TYR A 69 -4.91 2.35 -12.61
N ASN A 70 -4.03 3.35 -12.43
CA ASN A 70 -3.42 4.08 -13.55
C ASN A 70 -2.02 3.55 -13.88
N ILE A 71 -1.97 2.45 -14.63
CA ILE A 71 -0.79 2.06 -15.40
C ILE A 71 -1.04 2.48 -16.85
N GLY A 72 -0.71 3.73 -17.17
CA GLY A 72 -0.84 4.32 -18.50
C GLY A 72 -0.74 5.84 -18.44
N SER A 73 -0.21 6.48 -19.49
CA SER A 73 0.26 7.88 -19.55
C SER A 73 -0.77 9.00 -19.28
N TYR A 74 -1.92 8.69 -18.69
CA TYR A 74 -2.95 9.63 -18.26
C TYR A 74 -3.40 9.30 -16.83
N SER A 75 -2.55 9.57 -15.84
CA SER A 75 -2.94 9.45 -14.44
C SER A 75 -3.92 10.57 -14.07
N ARG A 76 -5.20 10.26 -13.99
CA ARG A 76 -6.18 11.05 -13.23
C ARG A 76 -6.67 10.22 -12.04
N THR A 77 -6.54 10.79 -10.84
CA THR A 77 -7.18 10.23 -9.64
C THR A 77 -8.69 10.38 -9.81
N ILE A 78 -9.41 9.27 -9.96
CA ILE A 78 -10.87 9.26 -9.94
C ILE A 78 -11.30 8.98 -8.50
N TYR A 79 -11.83 9.98 -7.82
CA TYR A 79 -12.69 9.78 -6.64
C TYR A 79 -14.11 9.65 -7.17
N ALA A 80 -14.65 8.44 -7.29
CA ALA A 80 -16.05 8.25 -7.65
C ALA A 80 -16.67 7.10 -6.84
N GLU A 81 -17.53 7.46 -5.89
CA GLU A 81 -18.41 6.50 -5.20
C GLU A 81 -19.56 5.99 -6.09
N ASN A 82 -19.70 6.49 -7.34
CA ASN A 82 -20.74 6.04 -8.28
C ASN A 82 -20.29 6.20 -9.74
N TYR A 83 -19.39 5.34 -10.23
CA TYR A 83 -19.08 5.29 -11.66
C TYR A 83 -20.12 4.43 -12.40
N ILE A 84 -20.99 5.08 -13.20
CA ILE A 84 -21.84 4.41 -14.19
C ILE A 84 -21.17 4.61 -15.55
N GLU A 85 -20.67 3.51 -16.12
CA GLU A 85 -20.10 3.49 -17.47
C GLU A 85 -21.23 3.56 -18.50
N SER A 86 -21.53 4.76 -19.02
CA SER A 86 -22.32 4.88 -20.24
C SER A 86 -21.36 4.86 -21.42
N LYS A 87 -21.35 3.74 -22.16
CA LYS A 87 -20.67 3.67 -23.47
C LYS A 87 -21.31 4.72 -24.40
N GLU A 88 -20.55 5.75 -24.75
CA GLU A 88 -20.85 6.53 -25.94
C GLU A 88 -20.48 5.68 -27.16
N ASP A 89 -21.47 5.02 -27.75
CA ASP A 89 -21.39 4.56 -29.13
C ASP A 89 -21.20 5.78 -30.03
N LYS A 90 -20.03 5.88 -30.66
CA LYS A 90 -19.80 6.84 -31.74
C LYS A 90 -20.32 6.24 -33.05
N ILE A 91 -21.31 6.97 -33.57
CA ILE A 91 -21.95 6.96 -34.89
C ILE A 91 -20.97 6.65 -36.03
#